data_AF-A0A6G2VD67-F1
#
_entry.id   AF-A0A6G2VD67-F1
#
_cell.length_a   1.000
_cell.length_b   1.000
_cell.length_c   1.000
_cell.angle_alpha   90.00
_cell.angle_beta   90.00
_cell.angle_gamma   90.00
#
_symmetry.space_group_name_H-M   'P 1'
#
loop_
_entity.id
_entity.type
_entity.pdbx_description
1 polymer ?
#
loop_
_entity_poly.entity_id
_entity_poly.type
_entity_poly.pdbx_seq_one_letter_code
_entity_poly.pdbx_strand_id
1 'polypeptide(L)' 'MPFPPGEIQVDLACGIGPDGHWRGWFDVRVRAEALRPLGLHPDQPSSRATGASPPRWWHADAERRAR' A
#
# COMPACT_ATOMS: atom_id res chain seq x y z
N MET A 1 8.06 -13.21 7.63
CA MET A 1 7.92 -11.81 7.17
C MET A 1 8.98 -11.59 6.10
N PRO A 2 8.64 -11.22 4.84
CA PRO A 2 9.63 -11.12 3.75
C PRO A 2 10.59 -9.93 3.86
N PHE A 3 10.32 -8.98 4.77
CA PHE A 3 11.18 -7.82 5.01
C PHE A 3 12.02 -8.03 6.28
N PRO A 4 13.34 -7.79 6.22
CA PRO A 4 14.18 -7.57 7.38
C PRO A 4 13.65 -6.48 8.32
N PRO A 5 14.01 -6.53 9.61
CA PRO A 5 13.66 -5.46 10.55
C PRO A 5 14.09 -4.08 10.05
N GLY A 6 13.17 -3.12 10.08
CA GLY A 6 13.42 -1.72 9.68
C GLY A 6 13.29 -1.41 8.18
N GLU A 7 13.01 -2.41 7.33
CA GLU A 7 12.77 -2.19 5.90
C GLU A 7 11.29 -1.96 5.57
N ILE A 8 10.41 -2.36 6.48
CA ILE A 8 8.99 -2.05 6.49
C ILE A 8 8.63 -1.32 7.79
N GLN A 9 7.86 -0.24 7.65
CA GLN A 9 7.26 0.49 8.76
C GLN A 9 5.74 0.45 8.59
N VAL A 10 5.05 0.09 9.68
CA VAL A 10 3.59 0.10 9.75
C VAL A 10 3.21 1.05 10.86
N ASP A 11 2.69 2.22 10.49
CA ASP A 11 2.18 3.21 11.43
C ASP A 11 0.68 3.00 11.60
N LEU A 12 0.20 3.02 12.84
CA LEU A 12 -1.21 2.82 13.17
C LEU A 12 -1.79 4.13 13.70
N ALA A 13 -2.99 4.47 13.27
CA ALA A 13 -3.72 5.61 13.77
C ALA A 13 -5.23 5.34 13.82
N CYS A 14 -5.90 6.04 14.73
CA CYS A 14 -7.35 5.99 14.87
C CYS A 14 -7.89 7.37 15.18
N GLY A 15 -9.13 7.63 14.76
CA GLY A 15 -9.80 8.91 14.98
C GLY A 15 -11.24 8.88 14.50
N ILE A 16 -11.99 9.92 14.88
CA ILE A 16 -13.38 10.09 14.46
C ILE A 16 -13.40 10.58 13.01
N GLY A 17 -14.11 9.86 12.14
CA GLY A 17 -14.28 10.18 10.75
C GLY A 17 -15.27 11.33 10.51
N PRO A 18 -15.38 11.82 9.26
CA PRO A 18 -16.33 12.87 8.88
C PRO A 18 -17.80 12.50 9.12
N ASP A 19 -18.08 11.20 9.25
CA ASP A 19 -19.38 10.61 9.55
C ASP A 19 -19.64 10.46 11.06
N GLY A 20 -18.74 10.92 11.92
CA GLY A 20 -18.87 10.83 13.38
C GLY A 20 -18.54 9.44 13.96
N HIS A 21 -18.15 8.48 13.12
CA HIS A 21 -17.78 7.13 13.54
C HIS A 21 -16.28 7.00 13.77
N TRP A 22 -15.87 6.19 14.74
CA TRP A 22 -14.46 5.81 14.91
C TRP A 22 -13.96 5.04 13.69
N ARG A 23 -12.83 5.48 13.15
CA ARG A 23 -12.12 4.82 12.05
C ARG A 23 -10.68 4.55 12.48
N GLY A 24 -10.17 3.39 12.08
CA GLY A 24 -8.76 3.05 12.16
C GLY A 24 -8.14 3.07 10.77
N TRP A 25 -6.88 3.48 10.69
CA TRP A 25 -6.08 3.39 9.47
C TRP A 25 -4.65 2.99 9.83
N PHE A 26 -3.95 2.48 8.82
CA PHE A 26 -2.55 2.14 8.93
C PHE A 26 -1.82 2.59 7.67
N ASP A 27 -0.63 3.16 7.85
CA ASP A 27 0.26 3.52 6.77
C ASP A 27 1.39 2.49 6.69
N VAL A 28 1.54 1.87 5.52
CA VAL A 28 2.65 0.94 5.26
C VAL A 28 3.68 1.63 4.39
N ARG A 29 4.88 1.80 4.91
CA ARG A 29 6.03 2.36 4.19
C ARG A 29 7.09 1.29 4.03
N VAL A 30 7.51 1.06 2.79
CA VAL A 30 8.57 0.10 2.45
C VAL A 30 9.63 0.84 1.64
N ARG A 31 10.91 0.64 1.98
CA ARG A 31 12.00 1.16 1.16
C ARG A 31 11.97 0.48 -0.20
N ALA A 32 12.08 1.24 -1.30
CA ALA A 32 12.04 0.67 -2.64
C ALA A 32 13.06 -0.48 -2.81
N GLU A 33 14.28 -0.31 -2.30
CA GLU A 33 15.35 -1.31 -2.38
C GLU A 33 14.98 -2.65 -1.73
N ALA A 34 14.20 -2.62 -0.64
CA ALA A 34 13.72 -3.82 0.05
C ALA A 34 12.74 -4.65 -0.80
N LEU A 35 12.19 -4.07 -1.87
CA LEU A 35 11.31 -4.76 -2.81
C LEU A 35 12.07 -5.57 -3.86
N ARG A 36 13.39 -5.32 -4.06
CA ARG A 36 14.17 -6.00 -5.11
C ARG A 36 14.23 -7.52 -4.96
N PRO A 37 14.46 -8.09 -3.76
CA PRO A 37 14.48 -9.55 -3.57
C PRO A 37 13.14 -10.22 -3.89
N LEU A 38 12.05 -9.44 -3.86
CA LEU A 38 10.70 -9.90 -4.17
C LEU A 38 10.31 -9.71 -5.64
N GLY A 39 11.18 -9.07 -6.46
CA GLY A 39 10.83 -8.71 -7.83
C GLY A 39 9.82 -7.56 -7.91
N LEU A 40 9.60 -6.82 -6.83
CA LEU A 40 8.57 -5.79 -6.71
C LEU A 40 9.12 -4.37 -6.83
N HIS A 41 10.43 -4.20 -7.08
CA HIS A 41 11.01 -2.87 -7.25
C HIS A 41 10.45 -2.19 -8.52
N PRO A 42 10.14 -0.88 -8.51
CA PRO A 42 9.60 -0.17 -9.68
C PRO A 42 10.40 -0.35 -10.97
N ASP A 43 11.73 -0.37 -10.87
CA ASP A 43 12.63 -0.59 -12.02
C ASP A 43 12.75 -2.06 -12.47
N GLN A 44 12.18 -3.03 -11.75
CA GLN A 44 12.21 -4.44 -12.16
C GLN A 44 11.04 -4.76 -13.11
N PRO A 45 11.28 -5.46 -14.24
CA PRO A 45 10.20 -5.84 -15.16
C PRO A 45 9.08 -6.67 -14.51
N SER A 46 9.42 -7.47 -13.50
CA SER A 46 8.49 -8.32 -12.75
C SER A 46 7.49 -7.53 -11.91
N SER A 47 7.75 -6.25 -11.59
CA SER A 47 6.83 -5.41 -10.81
C SER A 47 5.69 -4.85 -11.65
N ARG A 48 5.80 -4.92 -12.99
CA ARG A 48 4.78 -4.40 -13.91
C ARG A 48 3.51 -5.24 -13.84
N ALA A 49 2.38 -4.60 -13.55
CA ALA A 49 1.07 -5.22 -13.71
C ALA A 49 0.81 -5.53 -15.20
N THR A 50 0.80 -6.81 -15.56
CA THR A 50 0.57 -7.29 -16.94
C THR A 50 -0.85 -7.82 -17.17
N GLY A 51 -1.60 -8.05 -16.10
CA GLY A 51 -2.99 -8.51 -16.17
C GLY A 51 -3.99 -7.37 -16.38
N ALA A 52 -5.24 -7.74 -16.64
CA ALA A 52 -6.34 -6.79 -16.58
C ALA A 52 -6.39 -6.17 -15.19
N SER A 53 -6.49 -4.84 -15.11
CA SER A 53 -6.73 -4.18 -13.84
C SER A 53 -7.96 -4.79 -13.18
N PRO A 54 -7.93 -5.01 -11.86
CA PRO A 54 -9.11 -5.49 -11.16
C PRO A 54 -10.31 -4.55 -11.37
N PRO A 55 -11.55 -5.03 -11.16
CA PRO A 55 -12.74 -4.19 -11.29
C PRO A 55 -12.57 -2.85 -10.56
N ARG A 56 -12.98 -1.75 -11.21
CA ARG A 56 -12.77 -0.39 -10.68
C ARG A 56 -13.26 -0.18 -9.25
N TRP A 57 -14.32 -0.88 -8.83
CA TRP A 57 -14.84 -0.78 -7.47
C TRP A 57 -13.83 -1.24 -6.39
N TRP A 58 -12.83 -2.05 -6.77
CA TRP A 58 -11.78 -2.53 -5.86
C TRP A 58 -10.82 -1.41 -5.46
N HIS A 59 -10.46 -0.51 -6.38
CA HIS A 59 -9.53 0.59 -6.11
C HIS A 59 -10.21 1.94 -5.90
N ALA A 60 -11.53 2.01 -6.06
CA ALA A 60 -12.29 3.27 -6.03
C ALA A 60 -12.05 4.11 -4.77
N ASP A 61 -11.86 3.48 -3.61
CA ASP A 61 -11.61 4.20 -2.36
C ASP A 61 -10.17 4.73 -2.25
N ALA A 62 -9.20 3.95 -2.74
CA ALA A 62 -7.80 4.37 -2.80
C ALA A 62 -7.62 5.53 -3.80
N GLU A 63 -8.22 5.43 -4.99
CA GLU A 63 -8.19 6.47 -6.01
C GLU A 63 -8.83 7.79 -5.56
N ARG A 64 -9.91 7.72 -4.76
CA ARG A 64 -10.52 8.92 -4.16
C ARG A 64 -9.62 9.61 -3.16
N ARG A 65 -8.84 8.86 -2.37
CA ARG A 65 -7.91 9.41 -1.36
C ARG A 65 -6.60 9.92 -1.96
N ALA A 66 -6.22 9.47 -3.15
CA ALA A 66 -5.00 9.88 -3.84
C ALA A 66 -5.14 11.19 -4.64
N ARG A 67 -6.34 11.77 -4.72
CA ARG A 67 -6.63 13.07 -5.33
C ARG A 67 -6.59 14.18 -4.28
#